data_AF-A0A7W1PMB5-F1
#
_entry.id   AF-A0A7W1PMB5-F1
#
_cell.length_a   1.000
_cell.length_b   1.000
_cell.length_c   1.000
_cell.angle_alpha   90.00
_cell.angle_beta   90.00
_cell.angle_gamma   90.00
#
_symmetry.space_group_name_H-M   'P 1'
#
loop_
_entity.id
_entity.type
_entity.pdbx_description
1 polymer ?
#
loop_
_entity_poly.entity_id
_entity_poly.type
_entity_poly.pdbx_seq_one_letter_code
_entity_poly.pdbx_strand_id
1 'polypeptide(L)' 'RPQLLETVWDAHPDIQTRTVDMHVQRLRTKLGDAGKMIETVRGFGYRFKSTERGARAR' A
#
# COMPACT_ATOMS: atom_id res chain seq x y z
N ARG A 1 -5.83 15.70 20.55
CA ARG A 1 -6.12 15.51 19.11
C ARG A 1 -5.50 14.19 18.59
N PRO A 2 -6.04 13.00 18.90
CA PRO A 2 -5.60 11.75 18.28
C PRO A 2 -6.72 10.99 17.51
N GLN A 3 -7.93 11.53 17.39
CA GLN A 3 -9.12 10.75 16.99
C GLN A 3 -9.28 10.44 15.48
N LEU A 4 -8.27 10.70 14.64
CA LEU A 4 -8.42 10.57 13.18
C LEU A 4 -7.64 9.40 12.55
N LEU A 5 -6.79 8.71 13.31
CA LEU A 5 -5.92 7.65 12.77
C LEU A 5 -6.47 6.23 12.96
N GLU A 6 -7.49 6.05 13.79
CA GLU A 6 -8.04 4.73 14.12
C GLU A 6 -9.11 4.26 13.13
N THR A 7 -9.83 5.18 12.48
CA THR A 7 -10.99 4.85 11.63
C THR A 7 -10.63 4.30 10.25
N VAL A 8 -9.40 4.51 9.78
CA VAL A 8 -8.96 4.07 8.45
C VAL A 8 -8.37 2.66 8.48
N TRP A 9 -7.87 2.22 9.64
CA TRP A 9 -7.12 0.96 9.76
C TRP A 9 -7.94 -0.25 10.24
N ASP A 10 -9.22 -0.06 10.55
CA ASP A 10 -10.11 -1.12 11.05
C ASP A 10 -10.86 -1.87 9.94
N ALA A 11 -10.59 -1.55 8.67
CA ALA A 11 -11.19 -2.23 7.52
C ALA A 11 -10.39 -3.49 7.15
N HIS A 12 -10.63 -4.55 7.93
CA HIS A 12 -10.50 -5.96 7.55
C HIS A 12 -9.08 -6.51 7.30
N PRO A 13 -8.41 -7.00 8.37
CA PRO A 13 -7.26 -7.91 8.23
C PRO A 13 -7.59 -9.23 7.48
N ASP A 14 -8.88 -9.54 7.29
CA ASP A 14 -9.39 -10.77 6.67
C ASP A 14 -9.86 -10.64 5.20
N ILE A 15 -9.52 -9.57 4.48
CA ILE A 15 -9.73 -9.56 3.01
C ILE A 15 -8.70 -10.51 2.39
N GLN A 16 -9.07 -11.80 2.35
CA GLN A 16 -8.46 -12.91 1.60
C GLN A 16 -7.07 -12.57 1.04
N THR A 17 -6.05 -12.61 1.91
CA THR A 17 -4.68 -12.15 1.63
C THR A 17 -4.12 -12.78 0.35
N ARG A 18 -4.49 -14.03 0.07
CA ARG A 18 -4.13 -14.76 -1.18
C ARG A 18 -4.66 -14.10 -2.46
N THR A 19 -5.88 -13.57 -2.42
CA THR A 19 -6.48 -12.87 -3.56
C THR A 19 -5.78 -11.53 -3.78
N VAL A 20 -5.51 -10.81 -2.70
CA VAL A 20 -4.77 -9.54 -2.74
C VAL A 20 -3.37 -9.73 -3.31
N ASP A 21 -2.62 -10.75 -2.87
CA ASP A 21 -1.27 -11.03 -3.36
C ASP A 21 -1.25 -11.25 -4.88
N MET A 22 -2.19 -12.07 -5.40
CA MET A 22 -2.33 -12.30 -6.84
C MET A 22 -2.72 -11.03 -7.60
N HIS A 23 -3.58 -10.19 -7.03
CA HIS A 23 -3.96 -8.92 -7.66
C HIS A 23 -2.81 -7.92 -7.65
N VAL A 24 -2.04 -7.83 -6.56
CA VAL A 24 -0.85 -6.99 -6.47
C VAL A 24 0.22 -7.47 -7.42
N GLN A 25 0.43 -8.79 -7.55
CA GLN A 25 1.38 -9.34 -8.51
C GLN A 25 0.98 -8.99 -9.95
N ARG A 26 -0.29 -9.23 -10.33
CA ARG A 26 -0.79 -8.85 -11.66
C ARG A 26 -0.71 -7.35 -11.91
N LEU A 27 -0.99 -6.54 -10.89
CA LEU A 27 -0.89 -5.09 -10.97
C LEU A 27 0.57 -4.64 -11.19
N ARG A 28 1.53 -5.19 -10.45
CA ARG A 28 2.96 -4.92 -10.64
C ARG A 28 3.40 -5.25 -12.07
N THR A 29 2.98 -6.39 -12.61
CA THR A 29 3.27 -6.76 -14.00
C THR A 29 2.68 -5.76 -15.00
N LYS A 30 1.42 -5.33 -14.80
CA LYS A 30 0.76 -4.34 -15.68
C LYS A 30 1.40 -2.95 -15.60
N LEU A 31 1.94 -2.58 -14.44
CA LEU A 31 2.57 -1.28 -14.22
C LEU A 31 4.04 -1.23 -14.68
N GLY A 32 4.65 -2.38 -15.01
CA GLY A 32 6.06 -2.43 -15.42
C GLY A 32 6.98 -1.81 -14.37
N ASP A 33 7.82 -0.86 -14.77
CA ASP A 33 8.74 -0.16 -13.85
C ASP A 33 8.04 0.57 -12.71
N ALA A 34 6.82 1.07 -12.94
CA ALA A 34 6.02 1.71 -11.90
C ALA A 34 5.55 0.71 -10.82
N GLY A 35 5.53 -0.59 -11.12
CA GLY A 35 5.23 -1.64 -10.16
C GLY A 35 6.23 -1.71 -9.00
N LYS A 36 7.47 -1.24 -9.20
CA LYS A 36 8.51 -1.13 -8.16
C LYS A 36 8.13 -0.15 -7.04
N MET A 37 7.15 0.74 -7.28
CA MET A 37 6.64 1.64 -6.25
C MET A 37 5.70 0.94 -5.26
N ILE A 38 5.19 -0.27 -5.55
CA ILE A 38 4.37 -1.02 -4.62
C ILE A 38 5.28 -1.86 -3.72
N GLU A 39 5.42 -1.49 -2.46
CA GLU A 39 6.23 -2.18 -1.44
C GLU A 39 5.37 -3.14 -0.61
N THR A 40 5.95 -4.28 -0.25
CA THR A 40 5.34 -5.23 0.70
C THR A 40 5.87 -4.95 2.10
N VAL A 41 4.98 -4.63 3.03
CA VAL A 41 5.26 -4.40 4.44
C VAL A 41 4.85 -5.64 5.23
N ARG A 42 5.84 -6.42 5.68
CA ARG A 42 5.59 -7.67 6.42
C ARG A 42 4.78 -7.39 7.69
N GLY A 43 3.73 -8.17 7.91
CA GLY A 43 2.83 -8.02 9.07
C GLY A 43 1.77 -6.91 8.92
N PHE A 44 1.80 -6.12 7.83
CA PHE A 44 0.85 -5.02 7.61
C PHE A 44 0.15 -5.05 6.24
N GLY A 45 0.82 -5.51 5.18
CA GLY A 45 0.26 -5.58 3.83
C GLY A 45 1.11 -4.87 2.78
N TYR A 46 0.50 -4.00 1.97
CA TYR A 46 1.15 -3.34 0.84
C TYR A 46 1.06 -1.81 0.98
N ARG A 47 2.10 -1.10 0.52
CA ARG A 47 2.16 0.37 0.52
C ARG A 47 2.68 0.88 -0.81
N PHE A 48 2.22 2.06 -1.21
CA PHE A 48 2.78 2.79 -2.34
C PHE A 48 3.91 3.72 -1.88
N LYS A 49 5.09 3.58 -2.45
CA LYS A 49 6.22 4.48 -2.27
C LYS A 49 6.06 5.66 -3.23
N SER A 50 5.48 6.75 -2.72
CA SER A 50 5.54 8.04 -3.39
C SER A 50 7.01 8.39 -3.60
N THR A 51 7.42 8.65 -4.84
CA THR A 51 8.69 9.33 -5.08
C THR A 51 8.53 10.75 -4.51
N GLU A 52 8.98 10.96 -3.28
CA GLU A 52 9.01 12.29 -2.69
C GLU A 52 10.04 13.14 -3.44
N ARG A 53 9.62 13.72 -4.56
CA ARG A 53 10.11 15.00 -5.04
C ARG A 53 8.93 15.98 -4.95
N GLY A 54 8.78 16.66 -3.81
CA GLY A 54 8.04 17.92 -3.78
C GLY A 54 7.10 18.26 -2.61
N ALA A 55 7.04 17.53 -1.49
CA ALA A 55 5.99 17.83 -0.48
C ALA A 55 6.42 17.90 1.00
N ARG A 56 7.69 18.22 1.30
CA ARG A 56 8.05 18.83 2.61
C ARG A 56 9.15 19.87 2.44
N ALA A 57 8.81 20.95 1.73
CA ALA A 57 9.29 22.28 2.05
C ALA A 57 8.08 23.07 2.54
N ARG A 58 7.84 23.04 3.86
CA ARG A 58 7.16 24.04 4.71
C ARG A 58 6.93 23.44 6.09
#